data_AF-A0A916HZL4-F1
#
_entry.id   AF-A0A916HZL4-F1
#
_cell.length_a   1.000
_cell.length_b   1.000
_cell.length_c   1.000
_cell.angle_alpha   90.00
_cell.angle_beta   90.00
_cell.angle_gamma   90.00
#
_symmetry.space_group_name_H-M   'P 1'
#
loop_
_entity.id
_entity.type
_entity.pdbx_description
1 polymer ?
#
loop_
_entity_poly.entity_id
_entity_poly.type
_entity_poly.pdbx_seq_one_letter_code
_entity_poly.pdbx_strand_id
1 'polypeptide(L)'
;MTTYLIVSIASGVLFGVLDGFIHANPLAQRLYSVYSSIARATINPAAGIAIDLTYGFIMAAVFLLLYHSLPGETGIVKGLSFAILVWFFRVVMSAASTWIMFNIPIPTLIYNLVAGLVEILVLGILYGLTLKPMT
;
A
#
# COMPACT_ATOMS: atom_id res chain seq x y z
N MET A 1 -6.88 -17.55 -13.64
CA MET A 1 -7.66 -17.52 -12.38
C MET A 1 -6.85 -17.95 -11.16
N THR A 2 -6.20 -19.12 -11.16
CA THR A 2 -5.39 -19.59 -10.01
C THR A 2 -4.26 -18.63 -9.63
N THR A 3 -3.51 -18.12 -10.62
CA THR A 3 -2.43 -17.12 -10.37
C THR A 3 -2.98 -15.85 -9.73
N TYR A 4 -4.13 -15.36 -10.18
CA TYR A 4 -4.77 -14.18 -9.59
C TYR A 4 -5.09 -14.41 -8.12
N LEU A 5 -5.75 -15.53 -7.77
CA LEU A 5 -6.08 -15.86 -6.38
C LEU A 5 -4.83 -15.94 -5.49
N ILE A 6 -3.79 -16.66 -5.94
CA ILE A 6 -2.55 -16.81 -5.18
C ILE A 6 -1.89 -15.46 -4.96
N VAL A 7 -1.76 -14.65 -6.02
CA VAL A 7 -1.10 -13.35 -5.93
C VAL A 7 -1.91 -12.37 -5.08
N SER A 8 -3.25 -12.37 -5.15
CA SER A 8 -4.11 -11.54 -4.30
C SER A 8 -4.01 -11.89 -2.82
N ILE A 9 -3.94 -13.18 -2.48
CA ILE A 9 -3.72 -13.61 -1.10
C ILE A 9 -2.31 -13.21 -0.64
N ALA A 10 -1.30 -13.50 -1.46
CA ALA A 10 0.09 -13.16 -1.16
C ALA A 10 0.28 -11.64 -0.97
N SER A 11 -0.35 -10.81 -1.80
CA SER A 11 -0.29 -9.36 -1.66
C SER A 11 -1.02 -8.86 -0.41
N GLY A 12 -2.17 -9.43 -0.06
CA GLY A 12 -2.86 -9.09 1.17
C GLY A 12 -2.07 -9.46 2.43
N VAL A 13 -1.44 -10.63 2.44
CA VAL A 13 -0.51 -11.01 3.52
C VAL A 13 0.68 -10.06 3.56
N LEU A 14 1.21 -9.68 2.40
CA LEU A 14 2.33 -8.75 2.31
C LEU A 14 1.97 -7.36 2.83
N PHE A 15 0.76 -6.84 2.55
CA PHE A 15 0.24 -5.61 3.14
C PHE A 15 0.28 -5.68 4.66
N GLY A 16 -0.35 -6.68 5.28
CA GLY A 16 -0.40 -6.78 6.74
C GLY A 16 0.98 -6.96 7.40
N VAL A 17 1.88 -7.70 6.74
CA VAL A 17 3.27 -7.85 7.21
C VAL A 17 4.01 -6.52 7.15
N LEU A 18 3.94 -5.81 6.02
CA LEU A 18 4.60 -4.51 5.84
C LEU A 18 4.03 -3.47 6.81
N ASP A 19 2.71 -3.44 6.98
CA ASP A 19 2.05 -2.56 7.95
C ASP A 19 2.54 -2.83 9.37
N GLY A 20 2.65 -4.11 9.75
CA GLY A 20 3.24 -4.50 11.03
C GLY A 20 4.66 -3.97 11.19
N PHE A 21 5.54 -4.17 10.21
CA PHE A 21 6.94 -3.71 10.29
C PHE A 21 7.06 -2.17 10.29
N ILE A 22 6.29 -1.49 9.46
CA ILE A 22 6.32 -0.04 9.29
C ILE A 22 5.71 0.66 10.50
N HIS A 23 4.59 0.17 11.04
CA HIS A 23 3.87 0.90 12.08
C HIS A 23 4.21 0.43 13.50
N ALA A 24 4.72 -0.78 13.70
CA ALA A 24 5.05 -1.28 15.04
C ALA A 24 6.45 -0.89 15.54
N ASN A 25 7.31 -0.30 14.70
CA ASN A 25 8.66 0.06 15.14
C ASN A 25 8.66 1.30 16.08
N PRO A 26 9.68 1.46 16.95
CA PRO A 26 9.71 2.53 17.95
C PRO A 26 9.71 3.95 17.36
N LEU A 27 10.28 4.14 16.18
CA LEU A 27 10.31 5.43 15.51
C LEU A 27 8.91 5.82 15.05
N ALA A 28 8.21 4.89 14.39
CA ALA A 28 6.83 5.06 13.95
C ALA A 28 5.92 5.39 15.14
N GLN A 29 5.99 4.62 16.23
CA GLN A 29 5.17 4.88 17.42
C GLN A 29 5.36 6.29 17.99
N ARG A 30 6.60 6.80 18.00
CA ARG A 30 6.89 8.18 18.42
C ARG A 30 6.28 9.20 17.46
N LEU A 31 6.45 9.03 16.16
CA LEU A 31 5.91 9.94 15.14
C LEU A 31 4.38 9.94 15.09
N TYR A 32 3.74 8.79 15.33
CA TYR A 32 2.29 8.63 15.33
C TYR A 32 1.62 8.99 16.66
N SER A 33 2.38 9.29 17.71
CA SER A 33 1.83 9.70 19.01
C SER A 33 0.90 10.93 18.93
N VAL A 34 1.07 11.76 17.90
CA VAL A 34 0.21 12.92 17.59
C VAL A 34 -1.25 12.53 17.35
N TYR A 35 -1.50 11.30 16.87
CA TYR A 35 -2.85 10.79 16.64
C TYR A 35 -3.48 10.13 17.86
N SER A 36 -2.81 10.09 19.01
CA SER A 36 -3.29 9.41 20.22
C SER A 36 -4.67 9.87 20.68
N SER A 37 -5.03 11.13 20.44
CA SER A 37 -6.34 11.70 20.80
C SER A 37 -7.50 11.20 19.94
N ILE A 38 -7.23 10.75 18.72
CA ILE A 38 -8.25 10.25 17.77
C ILE A 38 -8.14 8.74 17.51
N ALA A 39 -7.07 8.11 18.01
CA ALA A 39 -6.84 6.68 17.87
C ALA A 39 -7.86 5.86 18.69
N ARG A 40 -8.30 4.73 18.13
CA ARG A 40 -9.16 3.80 18.88
C ARG A 40 -8.37 3.16 20.02
N ALA A 41 -9.00 3.04 21.20
CA ALA A 41 -8.40 2.41 22.38
C ALA A 41 -8.15 0.90 22.20
N THR A 42 -8.96 0.23 21.38
CA THR A 42 -8.85 -1.20 21.10
C THR A 42 -8.73 -1.44 19.61
N ILE A 43 -7.70 -2.18 19.22
CA ILE A 43 -7.47 -2.63 17.85
C ILE A 43 -8.17 -3.99 17.66
N ASN A 44 -8.83 -4.20 16.53
CA ASN A 44 -9.36 -5.51 16.12
C ASN A 44 -8.42 -6.11 15.05
N PRO A 45 -7.52 -7.04 15.43
CA PRO A 45 -6.55 -7.59 14.50
C PRO A 45 -7.19 -8.37 13.34
N ALA A 46 -8.30 -9.08 13.61
CA ALA A 46 -9.01 -9.84 12.58
C ALA A 46 -9.62 -8.92 11.52
N ALA A 47 -10.15 -7.77 11.92
CA ALA A 47 -10.64 -6.76 10.98
C ALA A 47 -9.51 -6.17 10.13
N GLY A 48 -8.33 -5.89 10.72
CA GLY A 48 -7.16 -5.44 9.99
C GLY A 48 -6.73 -6.43 8.90
N ILE A 49 -6.56 -7.70 9.27
CA ILE A 49 -6.21 -8.77 8.32
C ILE A 49 -7.23 -8.90 7.19
N ALA A 50 -8.53 -8.81 7.51
CA ALA A 50 -9.58 -8.88 6.49
C ALA A 50 -9.51 -7.70 5.51
N ILE A 51 -9.17 -6.50 5.99
CA ILE A 51 -8.96 -5.31 5.16
C ILE A 51 -7.75 -5.51 4.25
N ASP A 52 -6.61 -5.96 4.79
CA ASP A 52 -5.38 -6.15 4.01
C ASP A 52 -5.56 -7.18 2.90
N LEU A 53 -6.22 -8.30 3.22
CA LEU A 53 -6.61 -9.30 2.22
C LEU A 53 -7.50 -8.69 1.14
N THR A 54 -8.53 -7.94 1.53
CA THR A 54 -9.42 -7.28 0.57
C THR A 54 -8.66 -6.32 -0.35
N TYR A 55 -7.74 -5.52 0.20
CA TYR A 55 -6.87 -4.67 -0.60
C TYR A 55 -5.97 -5.48 -1.54
N GLY A 56 -5.45 -6.62 -1.12
CA GLY A 56 -4.69 -7.53 -1.98
C GLY A 56 -5.45 -7.95 -3.24
N PHE A 57 -6.74 -8.31 -3.09
CA PHE A 57 -7.62 -8.64 -4.22
C PHE A 57 -7.93 -7.45 -5.13
N ILE A 58 -8.31 -6.31 -4.53
CA ILE A 58 -8.65 -5.09 -5.26
C ILE A 58 -7.44 -4.61 -6.07
N MET A 59 -6.27 -4.52 -5.44
CA MET A 59 -5.06 -4.00 -6.06
C MET A 59 -4.58 -4.87 -7.22
N ALA A 60 -4.61 -6.19 -7.05
CA ALA A 60 -4.29 -7.13 -8.13
C ALA A 60 -5.28 -7.01 -9.31
N ALA A 61 -6.58 -6.82 -9.02
CA ALA A 61 -7.59 -6.63 -10.05
C ALA A 61 -7.38 -5.33 -10.82
N VAL A 62 -7.16 -4.22 -10.11
CA VAL A 62 -6.90 -2.91 -10.72
C VAL A 62 -5.62 -2.95 -11.56
N PHE A 63 -4.56 -3.62 -11.10
CA PHE A 63 -3.34 -3.80 -11.90
C PHE A 63 -3.62 -4.51 -13.23
N LEU A 64 -4.38 -5.60 -13.20
CA LEU A 64 -4.74 -6.34 -14.43
C LEU A 64 -5.62 -5.51 -15.37
N LEU A 65 -6.59 -4.75 -14.83
CA LEU A 65 -7.43 -3.85 -15.61
C LEU A 65 -6.61 -2.77 -16.31
N LEU A 66 -5.61 -2.21 -15.63
CA LEU A 66 -4.74 -1.17 -16.18
C LEU A 66 -3.55 -1.72 -16.96
N TYR A 67 -3.31 -3.03 -16.97
CA TYR A 67 -2.07 -3.63 -17.48
C TYR A 67 -1.69 -3.16 -18.89
N HIS A 68 -2.66 -3.10 -19.80
CA HIS A 68 -2.43 -2.68 -21.19
C HIS A 68 -2.15 -1.18 -21.30
N SER A 69 -2.75 -0.36 -20.43
CA SER A 69 -2.59 1.09 -20.41
C SER A 69 -1.35 1.55 -19.64
N LEU A 70 -0.77 0.68 -18.80
CA LEU A 70 0.43 1.01 -18.03
C LEU A 70 1.66 1.11 -18.96
N PRO A 71 2.49 2.16 -18.81
CA PRO A 71 3.68 2.32 -19.61
C PRO A 71 4.72 1.23 -19.30
N GLY A 72 5.49 0.86 -20.32
CA GLY A 72 6.56 -0.13 -20.23
C GLY A 72 6.31 -1.39 -21.05
N GLU A 73 7.39 -1.93 -21.61
CA GLU A 73 7.38 -3.16 -22.42
C GLU A 73 7.46 -4.43 -21.56
N THR A 74 8.05 -4.33 -20.36
CA THR A 74 8.21 -5.47 -19.44
C THR A 74 7.24 -5.39 -18.27
N GLY A 75 6.89 -6.57 -17.72
CA GLY A 75 5.98 -6.66 -16.57
C GLY A 75 6.48 -5.87 -15.35
N ILE A 76 7.79 -5.88 -15.08
CA ILE A 76 8.40 -5.12 -13.98
C ILE A 76 8.19 -3.61 -14.16
N VAL A 77 8.43 -3.06 -15.37
CA VAL A 77 8.26 -1.63 -15.62
C VAL A 77 6.79 -1.22 -15.48
N LYS A 78 5.86 -2.07 -15.93
CA LYS A 78 4.42 -1.86 -15.68
C LYS A 78 4.08 -1.90 -14.20
N GLY A 79 4.67 -2.83 -13.45
CA GLY A 79 4.54 -2.94 -11.99
C GLY A 79 5.03 -1.69 -11.25
N LEU A 80 6.20 -1.17 -11.62
CA LEU A 80 6.75 0.08 -11.07
C LEU A 80 5.89 1.29 -11.44
N SER A 81 5.41 1.36 -12.67
CA SER A 81 4.55 2.45 -13.14
C SER A 81 3.21 2.46 -12.41
N PHE A 82 2.63 1.28 -12.18
CA PHE A 82 1.45 1.11 -11.33
C PHE A 82 1.73 1.53 -9.89
N ALA A 83 2.85 1.10 -9.33
CA ALA A 83 3.24 1.47 -7.97
C ALA A 83 3.34 2.99 -7.79
N ILE A 84 4.02 3.69 -8.70
CA ILE A 84 4.17 5.14 -8.63
C ILE A 84 2.80 5.83 -8.72
N LEU A 85 1.93 5.37 -9.63
CA LEU A 85 0.58 5.89 -9.79
C LEU A 85 -0.24 5.73 -8.49
N VAL A 86 -0.26 4.52 -7.95
CA VAL A 86 -1.00 4.20 -6.72
C VAL A 86 -0.43 4.96 -5.54
N TRP A 87 0.89 5.01 -5.41
CA TRP A 87 1.56 5.75 -4.34
C TRP A 87 1.18 7.23 -4.38
N PHE A 88 1.16 7.84 -5.57
CA PHE A 88 0.73 9.22 -5.72
C PHE A 88 -0.73 9.41 -5.29
N PHE A 89 -1.66 8.66 -5.87
CA PHE A 89 -3.09 8.86 -5.59
C PHE A 89 -3.51 8.43 -4.18
N ARG A 90 -2.88 7.41 -3.60
CA ARG A 90 -3.22 6.92 -2.25
C ARG A 90 -2.44 7.67 -1.18
N VAL A 91 -1.11 7.74 -1.30
CA VAL A 91 -0.23 8.16 -0.21
C VAL A 91 0.03 9.67 -0.27
N VAL A 92 0.42 10.20 -1.43
CA VAL A 92 0.73 11.63 -1.57
C VAL A 92 -0.52 12.48 -1.36
N MET A 93 -1.63 12.11 -2.01
CA MET A 93 -2.90 12.82 -1.84
C MET A 93 -3.42 12.76 -0.40
N SER A 94 -3.32 11.59 0.26
CA SER A 94 -3.71 11.45 1.66
C SER A 94 -2.81 12.31 2.56
N ALA A 95 -1.49 12.29 2.36
CA ALA A 95 -0.56 13.09 3.14
C ALA A 95 -0.81 14.59 2.96
N ALA A 96 -1.05 15.06 1.74
CA ALA A 96 -1.38 16.45 1.44
C ALA A 96 -2.70 16.88 2.10
N SER A 97 -3.74 16.06 1.99
CA SER A 97 -5.03 16.32 2.66
C SER A 97 -4.86 16.40 4.18
N THR A 98 -4.09 15.48 4.74
CA THR A 98 -3.85 15.41 6.19
C THR A 98 -3.02 16.62 6.67
N TRP A 99 -2.05 17.08 5.88
CA TRP A 99 -1.23 18.27 6.15
C TRP A 99 -2.05 19.57 6.18
N ILE A 100 -3.06 19.67 5.30
CA ILE A 100 -3.96 20.83 5.27
C ILE A 100 -4.97 20.77 6.41
N MET A 101 -5.49 19.58 6.72
CA MET A 101 -6.58 19.39 7.68
C MET A 101 -6.13 19.37 9.14
N PHE A 102 -4.90 18.92 9.41
CA PHE A 102 -4.40 18.70 10.77
C PHE A 102 -3.00 19.27 10.96
N ASN A 103 -2.72 19.72 12.18
CA ASN A 103 -1.39 20.20 12.56
C ASN A 103 -0.45 19.02 12.87
N ILE A 104 0.00 18.32 11.83
CA ILE A 104 0.88 17.15 11.95
C ILE A 104 2.32 17.58 11.71
N PRO A 105 3.27 17.10 12.53
CA PRO A 105 4.68 17.31 12.31
C PRO A 105 5.13 16.82 10.93
N ILE A 106 5.89 17.66 10.23
CA ILE A 106 6.50 17.34 8.93
C ILE A 106 7.26 15.99 8.96
N PRO A 107 8.01 15.62 10.01
CA PRO A 107 8.67 14.32 10.08
C PRO A 107 7.71 13.13 9.97
N THR A 108 6.52 13.22 10.56
CA THR A 108 5.48 12.18 10.46
C THR A 108 4.95 12.08 9.03
N LEU A 109 4.73 13.20 8.36
CA LEU A 109 4.30 13.21 6.95
C LEU A 109 5.35 12.60 6.01
N ILE A 110 6.63 12.97 6.19
CA ILE A 110 7.73 12.40 5.41
C ILE A 110 7.82 10.89 5.64
N TYR A 111 7.70 10.46 6.90
CA TYR A 111 7.69 9.04 7.24
C TYR A 111 6.58 8.29 6.51
N ASN A 112 5.34 8.80 6.54
CA ASN A 112 4.20 8.19 5.85
C ASN A 112 4.41 8.11 4.34
N LEU A 113 4.96 9.17 3.73
CA LEU A 113 5.24 9.22 2.30
C LEU A 113 6.24 8.14 1.88
N VAL A 114 7.35 8.01 2.63
CA VAL A 114 8.41 7.03 2.35
C VAL A 114 7.94 5.62 2.65
N ALA A 115 7.28 5.40 3.78
CA ALA A 115 6.73 4.10 4.15
C ALA A 115 5.73 3.59 3.12
N GLY A 116 4.76 4.43 2.75
CA GLY A 116 3.79 4.08 1.71
C GLY A 116 4.42 3.90 0.33
N LEU A 117 5.53 4.58 0.02
CA LEU A 117 6.28 4.34 -1.22
C LEU A 117 6.88 2.93 -1.23
N VAL A 118 7.55 2.55 -0.14
CA VAL A 118 8.16 1.22 0.00
C VAL A 118 7.10 0.13 -0.14
N GLU A 119 5.98 0.26 0.56
CA GLU A 119 4.88 -0.70 0.54
C GLU A 119 4.34 -0.92 -0.88
N ILE A 120 4.01 0.17 -1.56
CA ILE A 120 3.43 0.12 -2.90
C ILE A 120 4.45 -0.34 -3.95
N LEU A 121 5.73 0.00 -3.82
CA LEU A 121 6.78 -0.49 -4.72
C LEU A 121 6.96 -2.00 -4.61
N VAL A 122 7.01 -2.54 -3.39
CA VAL A 122 7.14 -3.99 -3.17
C VAL A 122 5.97 -4.73 -3.83
N LEU A 123 4.75 -4.22 -3.68
CA LEU A 123 3.56 -4.79 -4.31
C LEU A 123 3.55 -4.64 -5.83
N GLY A 124 3.95 -3.48 -6.36
CA GLY A 124 4.06 -3.26 -7.80
C GLY A 124 5.06 -4.22 -8.44
N ILE A 125 6.19 -4.49 -7.79
CA ILE A 125 7.17 -5.48 -8.25
C ILE A 125 6.56 -6.88 -8.22
N LEU A 126 5.87 -7.27 -7.14
CA LEU A 126 5.18 -8.55 -7.04
C LEU A 126 4.20 -8.73 -8.21
N TYR A 127 3.34 -7.74 -8.47
CA TYR A 127 2.37 -7.79 -9.55
C TYR A 127 3.04 -7.83 -10.93
N GLY A 128 4.04 -6.98 -11.17
CA GLY A 128 4.75 -6.93 -12.45
C GLY A 128 5.48 -8.24 -12.80
N LEU A 129 5.93 -8.99 -11.79
CA LEU A 129 6.60 -10.28 -11.97
C LEU A 129 5.62 -11.44 -12.17
N THR A 130 4.44 -11.39 -11.55
CA THR A 130 3.57 -12.56 -11.40
C THR A 130 2.26 -12.47 -12.19
N LEU A 131 1.72 -11.26 -12.36
CA LEU A 131 0.45 -11.02 -13.04
C LEU A 131 0.68 -10.60 -14.49
N LYS A 132 0.15 -11.42 -15.40
CA LYS A 132 0.01 -11.09 -16.81
C LYS A 132 -1.43 -11.37 -17.25
N PRO A 133 -2.03 -10.53 -18.10
CA PRO A 133 -3.31 -10.84 -18.70
C PRO A 133 -3.20 -12.17 -19.46
N MET A 134 -4.14 -13.08 -19.22
CA MET A 134 -4.34 -14.22 -20.11
C MET A 134 -4.99 -13.65 -21.38
N THR A 135 -4.21 -13.54 -22.45
CA THR A 135 -4.73 -13.33 -23.82
C THR A 135 -5.56 -14.52 -24.25
#